data_AF-A0A9P3KR41-F1
#
_entry.id   AF-A0A9P3KR41-F1
#
_cell.length_a   1.000
_cell.length_b   1.000
_cell.length_c   1.000
_cell.angle_alpha   90.00
_cell.angle_beta   90.00
_cell.angle_gamma   90.00
#
_symmetry.space_group_name_H-M   'P 1'
#
loop_
_entity.id
_entity.type
_entity.pdbx_description
1 polymer ?
#
loop_
_entity_poly.entity_id
_entity_poly.type
_entity_poly.pdbx_seq_one_letter_code
_entity_poly.pdbx_strand_id
1 'polypeptide(L)'
;LVFADPSAASNQHAEEGVGGGSVGGSVVGGSVVGEGEELQLAATGALRGPDPDRIILKKIVLSGYPVSVMKRKAVVRYMFHQPEDGRWFQPVELFTKYGRRGRIREPVGTKGAIKCVFDGVVQQRDAVCMALYKRVYPKFPVLPTS
;
A
#
# COMPACT_ATOMS: atom_id res chain seq x y z
N LEU A 1 17.64 4.13 7.87
CA LEU A 1 16.64 4.50 8.90
C LEU A 1 15.33 4.80 8.17
N VAL A 2 14.46 3.81 7.99
CA VAL A 2 13.14 4.00 7.39
C VAL A 2 12.20 4.33 8.55
N PHE A 3 11.80 5.59 8.68
CA PHE A 3 10.75 5.96 9.62
C PHE A 3 9.42 5.50 9.06
N ALA A 4 8.90 4.39 9.59
CA ALA A 4 7.50 4.04 9.50
C ALA A 4 6.78 4.80 10.63
N ASP A 5 5.91 5.73 10.28
CA ASP A 5 4.92 6.27 11.22
C ASP A 5 3.66 5.39 11.19
N PRO A 6 3.24 4.80 12.32
CA PRO A 6 2.01 4.02 12.45
C PRO A 6 0.90 4.96 12.93
N SER A 7 0.25 5.69 12.03
CA SER A 7 -0.94 6.47 12.38
C SER A 7 -1.73 6.81 11.13
N ALA A 8 -2.74 5.99 10.85
CA ALA A 8 -4.10 6.40 10.48
C ALA A 8 -4.86 5.19 9.95
N ALA A 9 -5.64 4.60 10.85
CA ALA A 9 -6.80 3.80 10.53
C ALA A 9 -7.86 4.62 9.78
N SER A 10 -8.83 3.90 9.22
CA SER A 10 -10.10 4.35 8.63
C SER A 10 -10.05 4.99 7.24
N ASN A 11 -10.52 4.24 6.24
CA ASN A 11 -11.83 4.60 5.68
C ASN A 11 -12.53 3.35 5.14
N GLN A 12 -13.71 3.09 5.70
CA GLN A 12 -14.68 2.12 5.25
C GLN A 12 -15.44 2.74 4.07
N HIS A 13 -15.64 2.00 2.99
CA HIS A 13 -16.79 2.20 2.12
C HIS A 13 -17.22 0.83 1.62
N ALA A 14 -18.39 0.42 2.12
CA ALA A 14 -19.11 -0.78 1.75
C ALA A 14 -19.83 -0.55 0.42
N GLU A 15 -19.86 -1.58 -0.43
CA GLU A 15 -20.93 -1.77 -1.41
C GLU A 15 -21.48 -3.18 -1.23
N GLU A 16 -22.80 -3.24 -1.03
CA GLU A 16 -23.61 -4.46 -1.00
C GLU A 16 -23.77 -5.04 -2.40
N GLY A 17 -23.78 -6.36 -2.51
CA GLY A 17 -24.12 -7.09 -3.73
C GLY A 17 -24.58 -8.50 -3.39
N VAL A 18 -25.90 -8.68 -3.43
CA VAL A 18 -26.65 -9.92 -3.18
C VAL A 18 -26.33 -11.00 -4.20
N GLY A 19 -26.21 -12.27 -3.76
CA GLY A 19 -26.20 -13.44 -4.63
C GLY A 19 -26.07 -14.75 -3.86
N GLY A 20 -27.19 -15.46 -3.70
CA GLY A 20 -27.33 -16.63 -2.81
C GLY A 20 -26.72 -17.94 -3.32
N GLY A 21 -26.73 -18.93 -2.42
CA GLY A 21 -26.44 -20.33 -2.71
C GLY A 21 -26.13 -21.13 -1.45
N SER A 22 -27.11 -21.91 -0.98
CA SER A 22 -26.98 -22.84 0.15
C SER A 22 -26.21 -24.12 -0.22
N VAL A 23 -25.37 -24.61 0.70
CA VAL A 23 -25.22 -26.00 1.21
C VAL A 23 -24.09 -25.93 2.25
N GLY A 24 -24.22 -26.30 3.52
CA GLY A 24 -24.61 -27.60 4.07
C GLY A 24 -23.37 -28.20 4.76
N GLY A 25 -23.25 -28.06 6.09
CA GLY A 25 -22.14 -28.63 6.86
C GLY A 25 -22.17 -28.20 8.32
N SER A 26 -22.89 -28.96 9.15
CA SER A 26 -22.95 -28.80 10.60
C SER A 26 -21.71 -29.43 11.25
N VAL A 27 -20.92 -28.65 11.99
CA VAL A 27 -19.97 -29.19 12.97
C VAL A 27 -20.40 -28.75 14.36
N VAL A 28 -20.98 -29.70 15.07
CA VAL A 28 -21.20 -29.67 16.52
C VAL A 28 -19.86 -29.91 17.22
N GLY A 29 -19.55 -29.11 18.24
CA GLY A 29 -18.38 -29.31 19.11
C GLY A 29 -18.52 -28.42 20.33
N GLY A 30 -19.03 -29.00 21.42
CA GLY A 30 -19.43 -28.31 22.64
C GLY A 30 -18.28 -27.82 23.53
N SER A 31 -18.67 -27.04 24.54
CA SER A 31 -17.81 -26.52 25.60
C SER A 31 -17.22 -27.62 26.49
N VAL A 32 -15.95 -27.45 26.84
CA VAL A 32 -15.35 -28.05 28.04
C VAL A 32 -14.72 -26.91 28.84
N VAL A 33 -14.83 -26.98 30.16
CA VAL A 33 -14.30 -25.99 31.12
C VAL A 33 -13.08 -26.62 31.79
N GLY A 34 -11.94 -25.92 31.83
CA GLY A 34 -10.76 -26.31 32.62
C GLY A 34 -9.71 -25.21 32.73
N GLU A 35 -9.31 -24.82 33.95
CA GLU A 35 -8.15 -23.97 34.19
C GLU A 35 -6.85 -24.75 33.91
N GLY A 36 -6.00 -24.22 33.01
CA GLY A 36 -4.69 -24.74 32.66
C GLY A 36 -4.44 -24.60 31.15
N GLU A 37 -3.49 -23.75 30.74
CA GLU A 37 -3.20 -23.30 29.37
C GLU A 37 -3.92 -24.06 28.24
N GLU A 38 -5.09 -23.52 27.89
CA GLU A 38 -6.08 -24.13 27.03
C GLU A 38 -5.80 -23.82 25.55
N LEU A 39 -5.94 -24.82 24.68
CA LEU A 39 -5.64 -24.72 23.26
C LEU A 39 -6.49 -23.65 22.56
N GLN A 40 -5.82 -22.72 21.86
CA GLN A 40 -6.47 -21.67 21.08
C GLN A 40 -6.68 -22.09 19.62
N LEU A 41 -7.92 -21.93 19.16
CA LEU A 41 -8.23 -21.95 17.74
C LEU A 41 -7.52 -20.77 17.03
N ALA A 42 -6.52 -21.05 16.20
CA ALA A 42 -5.69 -20.01 15.58
C ALA A 42 -6.34 -19.32 14.36
N ALA A 43 -7.22 -20.01 13.62
CA ALA A 43 -7.98 -19.45 12.51
C ALA A 43 -9.06 -20.45 12.03
N THR A 44 -10.15 -19.94 11.46
CA THR A 44 -11.10 -20.71 10.64
C THR A 44 -11.32 -19.98 9.33
N GLY A 45 -11.67 -20.71 8.28
CA GLY A 45 -11.94 -20.13 6.97
C GLY A 45 -12.38 -21.21 5.97
N ALA A 46 -13.01 -20.77 4.88
CA ALA A 46 -13.38 -21.62 3.77
C ALA A 46 -12.34 -21.52 2.64
N LEU A 47 -12.12 -22.63 1.93
CA LEU A 47 -11.20 -22.66 0.82
C LEU A 47 -11.77 -21.88 -0.37
N ARG A 48 -11.07 -20.83 -0.78
CA ARG A 48 -11.29 -20.23 -2.10
C ARG A 48 -10.67 -21.16 -3.15
N GLY A 49 -11.41 -21.48 -4.21
CA GLY A 49 -10.98 -22.41 -5.26
C GLY A 49 -9.56 -22.13 -5.82
N PRO A 50 -8.86 -23.17 -6.31
CA PRO A 50 -7.53 -23.04 -6.86
C PRO A 50 -7.56 -22.17 -8.12
N ASP A 51 -6.78 -21.10 -8.11
CA ASP A 51 -6.68 -20.15 -9.21
C ASP A 51 -5.18 -19.91 -9.51
N PRO A 52 -4.63 -20.51 -10.58
CA PRO A 52 -3.23 -20.38 -10.94
C PRO A 52 -2.89 -18.97 -11.46
N ASP A 53 -3.88 -18.19 -11.90
CA ASP A 53 -3.69 -16.84 -12.45
C ASP A 53 -3.80 -15.75 -11.37
N ARG A 54 -3.98 -16.14 -10.10
CA ARG A 54 -4.12 -15.20 -8.99
C ARG A 54 -2.89 -14.30 -8.83
N ILE A 55 -3.06 -13.03 -9.17
CA ILE A 55 -2.01 -12.02 -9.01
C ILE A 55 -2.06 -11.47 -7.58
N ILE A 56 -0.98 -11.70 -6.82
CA ILE A 56 -0.76 -11.07 -5.52
C ILE A 56 0.16 -9.86 -5.71
N LEU A 57 -0.35 -8.67 -5.38
CA LEU A 57 0.39 -7.42 -5.48
C LEU A 57 0.68 -6.87 -4.08
N LYS A 58 1.90 -6.32 -3.91
CA LYS A 58 2.28 -5.55 -2.73
C LYS A 58 2.42 -4.08 -3.10
N LYS A 59 1.74 -3.21 -2.36
CA LYS A 59 1.89 -1.76 -2.47
C LYS A 59 3.23 -1.32 -1.89
N ILE A 60 3.94 -0.48 -2.63
CA ILE A 60 5.18 0.20 -2.25
C ILE A 60 4.90 1.69 -2.38
N VAL A 61 5.28 2.47 -1.37
CA VAL A 61 5.13 3.92 -1.40
C VAL A 61 6.51 4.55 -1.44
N LEU A 62 6.82 5.26 -2.51
CA LEU A 62 7.98 6.12 -2.59
C LEU A 62 7.61 7.49 -2.04
N SER A 63 8.41 8.00 -1.11
CA SER A 63 8.18 9.30 -0.48
C SER A 63 9.30 10.28 -0.83
N GLY A 64 8.94 11.55 -0.89
CA GLY A 64 9.87 12.66 -1.06
C GLY A 64 9.36 13.90 -0.34
N TYR A 65 10.27 14.85 -0.15
CA TYR A 65 10.00 16.07 0.59
C TYR A 65 10.01 17.28 -0.34
N PRO A 66 9.00 18.17 -0.25
CA PRO A 66 9.00 19.43 -0.99
C PRO A 66 10.07 20.36 -0.43
N VAL A 67 10.92 20.89 -1.31
CA VAL A 67 12.02 21.79 -0.96
C VAL A 67 11.70 23.24 -1.34
N SER A 68 10.95 23.43 -2.41
CA SER A 68 10.50 24.76 -2.83
C SER A 68 9.08 24.64 -3.36
N VAL A 69 8.19 25.48 -2.85
CA VAL A 69 6.78 25.51 -3.25
C VAL A 69 6.46 26.88 -3.83
N MET A 70 5.83 26.90 -5.00
CA MET A 70 5.34 28.09 -5.67
C MET A 70 3.91 27.88 -6.16
N LYS A 71 2.94 28.44 -5.43
CA LYS A 71 1.49 28.21 -5.66
C LYS A 71 1.21 26.71 -5.74
N ARG A 72 0.88 26.20 -6.93
CA ARG A 72 0.56 24.78 -7.20
C ARG A 72 1.77 23.95 -7.67
N LYS A 73 2.91 24.59 -7.92
CA LYS A 73 4.16 23.93 -8.32
C LYS A 73 4.98 23.63 -7.09
N ALA A 74 5.58 22.45 -7.02
CA ALA A 74 6.53 22.11 -5.97
C ALA A 74 7.74 21.38 -6.56
N VAL A 75 8.92 21.65 -6.01
CA VAL A 75 10.14 20.89 -6.29
C VAL A 75 10.33 19.89 -5.17
N VAL A 76 10.35 18.59 -5.50
CA VAL A 76 10.46 17.49 -4.55
C VAL A 76 11.85 16.87 -4.64
N ARG A 77 12.46 16.56 -3.50
CA ARG A 77 13.75 15.85 -3.39
C ARG A 77 13.60 14.54 -2.63
N TYR A 78 14.61 13.69 -2.81
CA TYR A 78 14.75 12.37 -2.16
C TYR A 78 13.72 11.31 -2.56
N MET A 79 12.83 11.61 -3.51
CA MET A 79 11.95 10.61 -4.11
C MET A 79 12.67 9.74 -5.15
N PHE A 80 13.58 10.34 -5.91
CA PHE A 80 14.42 9.68 -6.92
C PHE A 80 15.88 10.07 -6.74
N HIS A 81 16.79 9.21 -7.21
CA HIS A 81 18.23 9.47 -7.18
C HIS A 81 18.74 9.94 -8.54
N GLN A 82 18.16 9.47 -9.65
CA GLN A 82 18.52 9.85 -11.01
C GLN A 82 17.41 10.69 -11.67
N PRO A 83 17.75 11.63 -12.57
CA PRO A 83 16.75 12.43 -13.28
C PRO A 83 15.94 11.60 -14.31
N GLU A 84 16.51 10.51 -14.82
CA GLU A 84 15.84 9.59 -15.74
C GLU A 84 14.62 8.92 -15.10
N ASP A 85 14.72 8.54 -13.81
CA ASP A 85 13.60 7.98 -13.04
C ASP A 85 12.41 8.95 -13.01
N GLY A 86 12.68 10.23 -12.75
CA GLY A 86 11.66 11.27 -12.71
C GLY A 86 10.93 11.45 -14.05
N ARG A 87 11.61 11.20 -15.17
CA ARG A 87 11.02 11.23 -16.51
C ARG A 87 10.23 9.96 -16.80
N TRP A 88 10.75 8.80 -16.42
CA TRP A 88 10.10 7.51 -16.58
C TRP A 88 8.76 7.45 -15.84
N PHE A 89 8.73 7.93 -14.60
CA PHE A 89 7.54 7.92 -13.75
C PHE A 89 6.62 9.13 -13.94
N GLN A 90 6.82 9.93 -14.99
CA GLN A 90 5.98 11.08 -15.30
C GLN A 90 4.47 10.78 -15.43
N PRO A 91 4.01 9.64 -15.99
CA PRO A 91 2.58 9.35 -16.05
C PRO A 91 1.96 8.93 -14.71
N VAL A 92 2.77 8.64 -13.69
CA VAL A 92 2.26 8.21 -12.39
C VAL A 92 1.71 9.40 -11.61
N GLU A 93 0.58 9.16 -10.95
CA GLU A 93 -0.03 10.14 -10.06
C GLU A 93 0.66 10.18 -8.70
N LEU A 94 0.89 11.40 -8.23
CA LEU A 94 1.40 11.70 -6.90
C LEU A 94 0.26 12.09 -5.97
N PHE A 95 0.41 11.77 -4.69
CA PHE A 95 -0.49 12.23 -3.64
C PHE A 95 0.32 12.71 -2.44
N THR A 96 -0.21 13.65 -1.65
CA THR A 96 0.40 14.03 -0.38
C THR A 96 -0.32 13.39 0.79
N LYS A 97 0.33 13.32 1.95
CA LYS A 97 -0.32 12.86 3.19
C LYS A 97 -1.57 13.67 3.56
N TYR A 98 -1.63 14.93 3.13
CA TYR A 98 -2.76 15.84 3.38
C TYR A 98 -3.79 15.88 2.24
N GLY A 99 -3.81 14.85 1.38
CA GLY A 99 -4.88 14.65 0.40
C GLY A 99 -4.77 15.49 -0.87
N ARG A 100 -3.61 16.10 -1.16
CA ARG A 100 -3.38 16.80 -2.43
C ARG A 100 -2.97 15.80 -3.50
N ARG A 101 -3.50 15.94 -4.71
CA ARG A 101 -3.14 15.09 -5.86
C ARG A 101 -2.35 15.89 -6.90
N GLY A 102 -1.43 15.23 -7.60
CA GLY A 102 -0.55 15.91 -8.54
C GLY A 102 0.16 14.98 -9.51
N ARG A 103 0.96 15.59 -10.38
CA ARG A 103 1.75 14.87 -11.40
C ARG A 103 3.12 15.49 -11.56
N ILE A 104 4.08 14.67 -11.98
CA ILE A 104 5.43 15.10 -12.33
C ILE A 104 5.40 15.85 -13.67
N ARG A 105 6.13 16.96 -13.76
CA ARG A 105 6.30 17.76 -14.98
C ARG A 105 7.64 17.51 -15.64
N GLU A 106 8.72 17.71 -14.91
CA GLU A 106 10.07 17.61 -15.44
C GLU A 106 11.07 17.32 -14.31
N PRO A 107 12.15 16.55 -14.58
CA PRO A 107 13.28 16.48 -13.67
C PRO A 107 14.01 17.83 -13.60
N VAL A 108 14.64 18.10 -12.46
CA VAL A 108 15.36 19.35 -12.19
C VAL A 108 16.78 19.03 -11.72
N GLY A 109 17.77 19.50 -12.49
CA GLY A 109 19.18 19.29 -12.17
C GLY A 109 19.62 17.82 -12.27
N THR A 110 20.67 17.45 -11.54
CA THR A 110 21.34 16.13 -11.66
C THR A 110 21.04 15.16 -10.52
N LYS A 111 20.52 15.62 -9.38
CA LYS A 111 20.34 14.81 -8.16
C LYS A 111 18.94 14.18 -8.01
N GLY A 112 18.27 13.88 -9.12
CA GLY A 112 16.94 13.26 -9.10
C GLY A 112 15.83 14.12 -8.48
N ALA A 113 16.03 15.44 -8.36
CA ALA A 113 14.95 16.34 -7.96
C ALA A 113 13.94 16.46 -9.10
N ILE A 114 12.65 16.61 -8.76
CA ILE A 114 11.57 16.68 -9.75
C ILE A 114 10.69 17.89 -9.49
N LYS A 115 10.17 18.49 -10.56
CA LYS A 115 9.14 19.51 -10.50
C LYS A 115 7.78 18.86 -10.67
N CYS A 116 6.89 19.09 -9.73
CA CYS A 116 5.54 18.54 -9.68
C CYS A 116 4.51 19.66 -9.70
N VAL A 117 3.32 19.35 -10.19
CA VAL A 117 2.16 20.24 -10.13
C VAL A 117 1.03 19.52 -9.40
N PHE A 118 0.46 20.18 -8.41
CA PHE A 118 -0.64 19.67 -7.59
C PHE A 118 -1.95 20.44 -7.86
N ASP A 119 -3.05 19.90 -7.36
CA ASP A 119 -4.37 20.54 -7.31
C ASP A 119 -4.37 21.84 -6.48
N GLY A 120 -3.63 21.88 -5.38
CA GLY A 120 -3.52 23.01 -4.46
C GLY A 120 -2.09 23.33 -4.05
N VAL A 121 -1.98 24.22 -3.05
CA VAL A 121 -0.69 24.57 -2.44
C VAL A 121 -0.26 23.44 -1.51
N VAL A 122 0.93 22.90 -1.73
CA VAL A 122 1.56 21.88 -0.87
C VAL A 122 2.36 22.59 0.22
N GLN A 123 2.35 22.12 1.46
CA GLN A 123 3.14 22.73 2.52
C GLN A 123 4.53 22.09 2.60
N GLN A 124 5.52 22.83 3.10
CA GLN A 124 6.89 22.34 3.26
C GLN A 124 6.97 21.12 4.20
N ARG A 125 6.04 21.01 5.16
CA ARG A 125 5.93 19.89 6.10
C ARG A 125 5.27 18.64 5.50
N ASP A 126 4.70 18.74 4.30
CA ASP A 126 3.99 17.64 3.67
C ASP A 126 4.98 16.62 3.12
N ALA A 127 4.62 15.34 3.17
CA ALA A 127 5.30 14.31 2.39
C ALA A 127 4.55 14.09 1.08
N VAL A 128 5.27 14.12 -0.03
CA VAL A 128 4.78 13.72 -1.35
C VAL A 128 5.04 12.24 -1.50
N CYS A 129 4.04 11.51 -1.95
CA CYS A 129 4.02 10.06 -2.04
C CYS A 129 3.62 9.61 -3.44
N MET A 130 4.16 8.47 -3.86
CA MET A 130 3.81 7.78 -5.09
C MET A 130 3.58 6.31 -4.78
N ALA A 131 2.43 5.75 -5.18
CA ALA A 131 2.12 4.34 -4.97
C ALA A 131 2.51 3.52 -6.19
N LEU A 132 3.38 2.54 -5.98
CA LEU A 132 3.77 1.53 -6.95
C LEU A 132 3.31 0.16 -6.46
N TYR A 133 3.09 -0.77 -7.37
CA TYR A 133 2.70 -2.14 -7.04
C TYR A 133 3.72 -3.10 -7.62
N LYS A 134 4.22 -4.02 -6.77
CA LYS A 134 5.11 -5.09 -7.18
C LYS A 134 4.38 -6.42 -7.06
N ARG A 135 4.50 -7.27 -8.08
CA ARG A 135 4.03 -8.66 -8.01
C ARG A 135 4.86 -9.42 -6.98
N VAL A 136 4.18 -10.12 -6.07
CA VAL A 136 4.78 -10.96 -5.03
C VAL A 136 4.30 -12.38 -5.23
N TYR A 137 5.21 -13.33 -5.07
CA TYR A 137 4.89 -14.74 -5.05
C TYR A 137 4.91 -15.24 -3.60
N PRO A 138 3.97 -16.11 -3.21
CA PRO A 138 4.00 -16.72 -1.90
C PRO A 138 5.30 -17.49 -1.73
N LYS A 139 5.89 -17.40 -0.53
CA LYS A 139 7.07 -18.21 -0.21
C LYS A 139 6.62 -19.66 -0.13
N PHE A 140 7.34 -20.54 -0.80
CA PHE A 140 7.09 -21.97 -0.66
C PHE A 140 7.43 -22.38 0.79
N PRO A 141 6.59 -23.14 1.47
CA PRO A 141 6.90 -23.60 2.82
C PRO A 141 8.14 -24.50 2.76
N VAL A 142 9.16 -24.16 3.53
CA VAL A 142 10.29 -25.06 3.76
C VAL A 142 9.74 -26.21 4.59
N LEU A 143 9.74 -27.41 4.03
CA LEU A 143 9.35 -28.61 4.76
C LEU A 143 10.34 -28.79 5.93
N PRO A 144 9.88 -29.21 7.12
CA PRO A 144 10.80 -29.52 8.20
C PRO A 144 11.71 -30.65 7.75
N THR A 145 12.98 -30.33 7.51
CA THR A 145 14.03 -31.34 7.32
C THR A 145 14.18 -32.09 8.64
N SER A 146 14.10 -33.41 8.59
CA SER A 146 14.28 -34.28 9.75
C SER A 146 15.72 -34.32 10.24
#